data_AF-A0A563VX60-F1
#
_entry.id   AF-A0A563VX60-F1
#
_cell.length_a   1.000
_cell.length_b   1.000
_cell.length_c   1.000
_cell.angle_alpha   90.00
_cell.angle_beta   90.00
_cell.angle_gamma   90.00
#
_symmetry.space_group_name_H-M   'P 1'
#
loop_
_entity.id
_entity.type
_entity.pdbx_description
1 polymer ?
#
loop_
_entity_poly.entity_id
_entity_poly.type
_entity_poly.pdbx_seq_one_letter_code
_entity_poly.pdbx_strand_id
1 'polypeptide(L)' 'MSSLEKRLAVFRKLPLRAQLATIVSSLANKTLSQNKTYIDSLEKIHGSCLANATPLEKLAYDKAKESIIDEKLPKENNK' A
#
# COMPACT_ATOMS: atom_id res chain seq x y z
N MET A 1 -9.67 17.63 14.09
CA MET A 1 -8.94 16.56 13.39
C MET A 1 -7.57 16.37 14.01
N SER A 2 -7.30 15.17 14.51
CA SER A 2 -6.01 14.70 14.99
C SER A 2 -4.96 14.65 13.87
N SER A 3 -3.69 14.61 14.25
CA SER A 3 -2.55 14.47 13.31
C SER A 3 -2.65 13.19 12.47
N LEU A 4 -3.17 12.11 13.06
CA LEU A 4 -3.40 10.84 12.39
C LEU A 4 -4.46 10.94 11.29
N GLU A 5 -5.62 11.54 11.59
CA GLU A 5 -6.70 11.72 10.62
C GLU A 5 -6.25 12.53 9.39
N LYS A 6 -5.42 13.56 9.60
CA LYS A 6 -4.86 14.35 8.48
C LYS A 6 -3.97 13.50 7.58
N ARG A 7 -3.13 12.63 8.14
CA ARG A 7 -2.27 11.71 7.36
C ARG A 7 -3.12 10.70 6.58
N LEU A 8 -4.14 10.13 7.22
CA LEU A 8 -5.06 9.19 6.57
C LEU A 8 -5.87 9.85 5.44
N ALA A 9 -6.25 11.12 5.61
CA ALA A 9 -6.94 11.88 4.57
C ALA A 9 -6.04 12.15 3.35
N VAL A 10 -4.74 12.42 3.57
CA VAL A 10 -3.75 12.54 2.48
C VAL A 10 -3.54 11.19 1.81
N PHE A 11 -3.36 10.12 2.59
CA PHE A 11 -3.19 8.76 2.09
C PHE A 11 -4.34 8.33 1.15
N ARG A 12 -5.58 8.63 1.51
CA ARG A 12 -6.77 8.32 0.70
C ARG A 12 -6.74 8.95 -0.70
N LYS A 13 -6.07 10.09 -0.86
CA LYS A 13 -5.97 10.81 -2.15
C LYS A 13 -4.84 10.28 -3.03
N LEU A 14 -3.98 9.40 -2.52
CA LEU A 14 -2.88 8.85 -3.29
C LEU A 14 -3.38 7.83 -4.32
N PRO A 15 -2.70 7.70 -5.49
CA PRO A 15 -2.93 6.61 -6.42
C PRO A 15 -2.75 5.24 -5.74
N LEU A 16 -3.51 4.22 -6.16
CA LEU A 16 -3.48 2.88 -5.56
C LEU A 16 -2.07 2.27 -5.46
N ARG A 17 -1.23 2.47 -6.48
CA ARG A 17 0.18 2.04 -6.46
C ARG A 17 0.98 2.67 -5.31
N ALA A 18 0.75 3.96 -5.03
CA ALA A 18 1.44 4.68 -3.98
C ALA A 18 0.88 4.32 -2.60
N GLN A 19 -0.43 4.03 -2.51
CA GLN A 19 -1.03 3.48 -1.30
C GLN A 19 -0.40 2.12 -0.95
N LEU A 20 -0.26 1.22 -1.93
CA LEU A 20 0.38 -0.08 -1.75
C LEU A 20 1.83 0.07 -1.26
N ALA A 21 2.65 0.89 -1.95
CA ALA A 21 4.03 1.13 -1.56
C ALA A 21 4.14 1.69 -0.13
N THR A 22 3.21 2.58 0.26
CA THR A 22 3.16 3.15 1.61
C THR A 22 2.81 2.09 2.66
N ILE A 23 1.85 1.21 2.39
CA ILE A 23 1.51 0.09 3.29
C ILE A 23 2.71 -0.83 3.46
N VAL A 24 3.33 -1.26 2.36
CA VAL A 24 4.51 -2.14 2.39
C VAL A 24 5.66 -1.50 3.15
N SER A 25 5.94 -0.22 2.89
CA SER A 25 6.97 0.55 3.61
C SER A 25 6.65 0.69 5.10
N SER A 26 5.37 0.89 5.44
CA SER A 26 4.94 1.01 6.85
C SER A 26 5.06 -0.33 7.59
N LEU A 27 4.77 -1.45 6.92
CA LEU A 27 4.96 -2.80 7.45
C LEU A 27 6.44 -3.18 7.58
N ALA A 28 7.30 -2.74 6.66
CA ALA A 28 8.74 -2.96 6.74
C ALA A 28 9.42 -2.09 7.82
N ASN A 29 8.80 -0.99 8.22
CA ASN A 29 9.31 -0.11 9.27
C ASN A 29 9.02 -0.69 10.67
N LYS A 30 10.07 -0.87 11.49
CA LYS A 30 9.96 -1.48 12.83
C LYS A 30 9.05 -0.73 13.80
N THR A 31 8.97 0.61 13.70
CA THR A 31 8.15 1.42 14.61
C THR A 31 6.71 1.50 14.13
N LEU A 32 6.49 1.70 12.82
CA LEU A 32 5.14 1.84 12.27
C LEU A 32 4.39 0.52 12.24
N SER A 33 5.06 -0.60 11.98
CA SER A 33 4.47 -1.95 12.00
C SER A 33 3.91 -2.34 13.38
N GLN A 34 4.45 -1.79 14.46
CA GLN A 34 3.92 -2.00 15.82
C GLN A 34 2.63 -1.21 16.07
N ASN A 35 2.38 -0.14 15.30
CA ASN A 35 1.16 0.65 15.42
C ASN A 35 0.02 0.00 14.61
N LYS A 36 -0.60 -1.03 15.20
CA LYS A 36 -1.70 -1.77 14.57
C LYS A 36 -2.83 -0.86 14.11
N THR A 37 -3.27 0.09 14.93
CA THR A 37 -4.33 1.05 14.57
C THR A 37 -4.02 1.83 13.31
N TYR A 38 -2.76 2.26 13.13
CA TYR A 38 -2.34 2.96 11.92
C TYR A 38 -2.37 2.04 10.70
N ILE A 39 -1.78 0.84 10.81
CA ILE A 39 -1.75 -0.15 9.72
C ILE A 39 -3.16 -0.56 9.30
N ASP A 40 -4.02 -0.93 10.25
CA ASP A 40 -5.43 -1.25 10.00
C ASP A 40 -6.17 -0.12 9.28
N SER A 41 -5.88 1.14 9.66
CA SER A 41 -6.49 2.29 9.02
C SER A 41 -6.04 2.44 7.56
N LEU A 42 -4.76 2.22 7.27
CA LEU A 42 -4.23 2.25 5.90
C LEU A 42 -4.85 1.13 5.06
N GLU A 43 -4.90 -0.10 5.58
CA GLU A 43 -5.45 -1.24 4.85
C GLU A 43 -6.95 -1.08 4.57
N LYS A 44 -7.73 -0.58 5.55
CA LYS A 44 -9.16 -0.29 5.35
C LYS A 44 -9.39 0.77 4.28
N ILE A 45 -8.64 1.86 4.31
CA ILE A 45 -8.73 2.91 3.29
C ILE A 45 -8.34 2.36 1.93
N HIS A 46 -7.25 1.59 1.86
CA HIS A 46 -6.77 1.00 0.61
C HIS A 46 -7.78 0.03 0.01
N GLY A 47 -8.38 -0.86 0.82
CA GLY A 47 -9.44 -1.77 0.39
C GLY A 47 -10.67 -1.02 -0.14
N SER A 48 -11.06 0.06 0.53
CA SER A 48 -12.14 0.93 0.05
C SER A 48 -11.80 1.61 -1.28
N CYS A 49 -10.57 2.11 -1.45
CA CYS A 49 -10.11 2.68 -2.70
C CYS A 49 -10.06 1.63 -3.82
N LEU A 50 -9.58 0.42 -3.56
CA LEU A 50 -9.57 -0.69 -4.51
C LEU A 50 -10.97 -1.12 -4.96
N ALA A 51 -11.93 -1.16 -4.03
CA ALA A 51 -13.31 -1.51 -4.34
C ALA A 51 -13.94 -0.51 -5.32
N ASN A 52 -13.61 0.78 -5.17
CA ASN A 52 -14.13 1.87 -6.01
C ASN A 52 -13.25 2.20 -7.21
N ALA A 53 -12.12 1.52 -7.38
CA ALA A 53 -11.16 1.80 -8.44
C ALA A 53 -11.71 1.42 -9.81
N THR A 54 -11.39 2.24 -10.80
CA THR A 54 -11.66 1.91 -12.21
C THR A 54 -10.81 0.72 -12.67
N PRO A 55 -11.22 0.02 -13.74
CA PRO A 55 -10.45 -1.09 -14.30
C PRO A 55 -9.01 -0.70 -14.68
N LEU A 56 -8.81 0.53 -15.17
CA LEU A 56 -7.49 1.03 -15.55
C LEU A 56 -6.59 1.26 -14.32
N GLU A 57 -7.15 1.77 -13.24
CA GLU A 57 -6.42 1.93 -11.97
C GLU A 57 -6.07 0.59 -11.34
N LYS A 58 -6.97 -0.40 -11.42
CA LYS A 58 -6.72 -1.79 -10.98
C LYS A 58 -5.58 -2.42 -11.78
N LEU A 59 -5.59 -2.27 -13.11
CA LEU A 59 -4.51 -2.78 -13.96
C LEU A 59 -3.15 -2.14 -13.64
N ALA A 60 -3.13 -0.83 -13.37
CA ALA A 60 -1.92 -0.15 -12.92
C ALA A 60 -1.48 -0.62 -11.52
N TYR A 61 -2.43 -0.91 -10.62
CA TYR A 61 -2.18 -1.48 -9.31
C TYR A 61 -1.61 -2.90 -9.39
N ASP A 62 -2.19 -3.77 -10.21
CA ASP A 62 -1.74 -5.16 -10.36
C ASP A 62 -0.30 -5.22 -10.88
N LYS A 63 0.03 -4.42 -11.91
CA LYS A 63 1.42 -4.27 -12.40
C LYS A 63 2.39 -3.79 -11.31
N ALA A 64 1.96 -2.82 -10.50
CA ALA A 64 2.78 -2.31 -9.41
C ALA A 64 2.95 -3.36 -8.30
N LYS A 65 1.90 -4.15 -8.02
CA LYS A 65 1.93 -5.24 -7.06
C LYS A 65 2.92 -6.32 -7.47
N GLU A 66 2.94 -6.70 -8.74
CA GLU A 66 3.95 -7.64 -9.27
C GLU A 66 5.37 -7.10 -9.05
N SER A 67 5.62 -5.81 -9.33
CA SER A 67 6.94 -5.19 -9.15
C SER A 67 7.39 -5.12 -7.68
N ILE A 68 6.46 -4.87 -6.76
CA ILE A 68 6.76 -4.78 -5.32
C ILE A 68 6.93 -6.18 -4.68
N ILE A 69 6.32 -7.21 -5.26
CA ILE A 69 6.46 -8.61 -4.80
C ILE A 69 7.70 -9.28 -5.41
N ASP A 70 8.07 -8.96 -6.66
CA ASP A 70 9.28 -9.48 -7.33
C ASP A 70 10.57 -9.07 -6.61
N GLU A 71 10.58 -7.91 -5.94
CA GLU A 71 11.73 -7.46 -5.12
C GLU A 71 11.95 -8.33 -3.85
N LYS A 72 11.03 -9.26 -3.55
CA LYS A 72 11.14 -10.22 -2.43
C LYS A 72 11.46 -11.66 -2.84
N LEU A 73 11.54 -11.99 -4.13
CA LEU A 73 12.09 -13.26 -4.58
C LEU A 73 13.43 -12.98 -5.27
N PRO A 74 14.57 -13.50 -4.75
CA PRO A 74 15.75 -13.56 -5.59
C PRO A 74 15.35 -14.34 -6.84
N LYS A 75 15.49 -13.72 -8.01
CA LYS A 75 15.46 -14.46 -9.27
C LYS A 75 16.52 -15.54 -9.12
N GLU A 76 16.10 -16.78 -8.89
CA GLU A 76 16.97 -17.93 -9.05
C GLU A 76 17.50 -17.84 -10.47
N ASN A 77 18.76 -17.41 -10.57
CA ASN A 77 19.54 -17.45 -11.80
C ASN A 77 19.56 -18.90 -12.23
N ASN A 78 18.69 -19.24 -13.19
CA ASN A 78 18.76 -20.53 -13.83
C ASN A 78 20.00 -20.52 -14.74
N LYS A 79 20.83 -21.51 -14.45
CA LYS A 79 22.16 -21.81 -14.95
C LYS A 79 22.23 -21.95 -16.47
#